data_AF-A0A2M7XHV4-F1
#
_entry.id   AF-A0A2M7XHV4-F1
#
_cell.length_a   1.000
_cell.length_b   1.000
_cell.length_c   1.000
_cell.angle_alpha   90.00
_cell.angle_beta   90.00
_cell.angle_gamma   90.00
#
_symmetry.space_group_name_H-M   'P 1'
#
loop_
_entity.id
_entity.type
_entity.pdbx_description
1 polymer ?
#
loop_
_entity_poly.entity_id
_entity_poly.type
_entity_poly.pdbx_seq_one_letter_code
_entity_poly.pdbx_strand_id
1 'polypeptide(L)'
;MIAGGFTGKAGEHLVCSELLFRGFNASIMSVDVGMDIVAVKENQLFGIQVKTSNLNRFDTYVFDIRKVSFERHSNGNIFYIFVLHGEKKNNFLILPFHEVEKKVHEKAILEVGHGKRYRVNIKFRDEKVYLGNMDHKMEYFLDNWNLIK
;
A
#
# COMPACT_ATOMS: atom_id res chain seq x y z
N MET A 1 16.10 -16.23 -1.16
CA MET A 1 15.38 -14.94 -1.13
C MET A 1 15.86 -14.09 -2.30
N ILE A 2 14.94 -13.53 -3.08
CA ILE A 2 15.27 -12.58 -4.15
C ILE A 2 15.55 -11.21 -3.50
N ALA A 3 16.45 -10.39 -4.07
CA ALA A 3 16.74 -9.07 -3.53
C ALA A 3 15.49 -8.17 -3.47
N GLY A 4 15.42 -7.31 -2.45
CA GLY A 4 14.23 -6.49 -2.17
C GLY A 4 13.76 -5.60 -3.33
N GLY A 5 14.68 -5.13 -4.18
CA GLY A 5 14.35 -4.34 -5.37
C GLY A 5 13.46 -5.07 -6.38
N PHE A 6 13.69 -6.37 -6.60
CA PHE A 6 12.83 -7.17 -7.48
C PHE A 6 11.43 -7.37 -6.91
N THR A 7 11.32 -7.58 -5.59
CA THR A 7 10.02 -7.77 -4.92
C THR A 7 9.19 -6.49 -4.97
N GLY A 8 9.83 -5.33 -4.76
CA GLY A 8 9.20 -4.03 -4.93
C GLY A 8 8.68 -3.84 -6.35
N LYS A 9 9.54 -4.00 -7.36
CA LYS A 9 9.15 -3.85 -8.77
C LYS A 9 8.10 -4.86 -9.23
N ALA A 10 8.18 -6.12 -8.81
CA ALA A 10 7.15 -7.11 -9.11
C ALA A 10 5.77 -6.68 -8.58
N GLY A 11 5.71 -6.10 -7.38
CA GLY A 11 4.46 -5.56 -6.84
C GLY A 11 3.94 -4.34 -7.60
N GLU A 12 4.82 -3.43 -8.03
CA GLU A 12 4.42 -2.31 -8.89
C GLU A 12 3.81 -2.80 -10.21
N HIS A 13 4.45 -3.77 -10.87
CA HIS A 13 3.92 -4.39 -12.09
C HIS A 13 2.59 -5.12 -11.84
N LEU A 14 2.48 -5.83 -10.73
CA LEU A 14 1.24 -6.51 -10.35
C LEU A 14 0.09 -5.50 -10.18
N VAL A 15 0.28 -4.46 -9.37
CA VAL A 15 -0.74 -3.42 -9.16
C VAL A 15 -1.09 -2.69 -10.46
N CYS A 16 -0.09 -2.37 -11.30
CA CYS A 16 -0.32 -1.75 -12.60
C CYS A 16 -1.20 -2.64 -13.49
N SER A 17 -0.92 -3.95 -13.53
CA SER A 17 -1.73 -4.90 -14.30
C SER A 17 -3.18 -4.98 -13.79
N GLU A 18 -3.39 -4.98 -12.47
CA GLU A 18 -4.73 -4.97 -11.86
C GLU A 18 -5.51 -3.70 -12.27
N LEU A 19 -4.86 -2.54 -12.26
CA LEU A 19 -5.47 -1.28 -12.72
C LEU A 19 -5.85 -1.33 -14.20
N LEU A 20 -4.95 -1.85 -15.06
CA LEU A 20 -5.23 -2.01 -16.50
C LEU A 20 -6.42 -2.94 -16.75
N PHE A 21 -6.51 -4.09 -16.07
CA PHE A 21 -7.65 -5.00 -16.18
C PHE A 21 -8.98 -4.38 -15.70
N ARG A 22 -8.92 -3.30 -14.89
CA ARG A 22 -10.09 -2.54 -14.41
C ARG A 22 -10.41 -1.31 -15.26
N GLY A 23 -9.75 -1.16 -16.41
CA GLY A 23 -10.01 -0.09 -17.38
C GLY A 23 -9.37 1.25 -17.04
N PHE A 24 -8.37 1.28 -16.17
CA PHE A 24 -7.55 2.48 -15.97
C PHE A 24 -6.49 2.57 -17.07
N ASN A 25 -6.22 3.78 -17.56
CA ASN A 25 -4.98 4.07 -18.28
C ASN A 25 -3.87 4.27 -17.24
N ALA A 26 -3.15 3.20 -16.91
CA ALA A 26 -2.15 3.16 -15.85
C ALA A 26 -0.73 2.99 -16.41
N SER A 27 0.23 3.70 -15.82
CA SER A 27 1.65 3.61 -16.15
C SER A 27 2.51 3.64 -14.89
N ILE A 28 3.52 2.77 -14.84
CA ILE A 28 4.60 2.85 -13.86
C ILE A 28 5.49 4.04 -14.21
N MET A 29 5.90 4.81 -13.21
CA MET A 29 6.75 5.99 -13.37
C MET A 29 8.22 5.58 -13.50
N SER A 30 8.90 6.09 -14.53
CA SER A 30 10.32 5.81 -14.77
C SER A 30 11.25 6.41 -13.71
N VAL A 31 10.84 7.51 -13.07
CA VAL A 31 11.60 8.19 -12.02
C VAL A 31 10.75 8.24 -10.76
N ASP A 32 11.25 7.68 -9.67
CA ASP A 32 10.59 7.71 -8.36
C ASP A 32 10.73 9.11 -7.73
N VAL A 33 9.68 9.91 -7.87
CA VAL A 33 9.51 11.20 -7.17
C VAL A 33 8.48 11.11 -6.03
N GLY A 34 8.14 9.89 -5.61
CA GLY A 34 7.18 9.62 -4.55
C GLY A 34 5.87 9.00 -5.02
N MET A 35 5.67 8.71 -6.30
CA MET A 35 4.54 7.91 -6.79
C MET A 35 5.05 6.86 -7.74
N ASP A 36 4.63 5.60 -7.53
CA ASP A 36 5.13 4.48 -8.32
C ASP A 36 4.33 4.34 -9.61
N ILE A 37 3.02 4.60 -9.56
CA ILE A 37 2.09 4.50 -10.70
C ILE A 37 1.22 5.75 -10.77
N VAL A 38 0.97 6.23 -11.99
CA VAL A 38 -0.09 7.17 -12.30
C VAL A 38 -1.17 6.42 -13.08
N ALA A 39 -2.43 6.60 -12.70
CA ALA A 39 -3.57 6.00 -13.37
C ALA A 39 -4.63 7.04 -13.70
N VAL A 40 -5.27 6.93 -14.85
CA VAL A 40 -6.36 7.80 -15.28
C VAL A 40 -7.59 6.97 -15.62
N LYS A 41 -8.75 7.38 -15.10
CA LYS A 41 -10.06 6.80 -15.45
C LYS A 41 -11.13 7.88 -15.35
N GLU A 42 -12.04 7.92 -16.30
CA GLU A 42 -13.16 8.88 -16.31
C GLU A 42 -12.73 10.34 -16.07
N ASN A 43 -11.61 10.73 -16.71
CA ASN A 43 -11.00 12.06 -16.60
C ASN A 43 -10.47 12.43 -15.20
N GLN A 44 -10.39 11.47 -14.28
CA GLN A 44 -9.75 11.62 -12.98
C GLN A 44 -8.35 10.99 -12.98
N LEU A 45 -7.40 11.66 -12.32
CA LEU A 45 -6.03 11.19 -12.16
C LEU A 45 -5.82 10.68 -10.73
N PHE A 46 -5.20 9.51 -10.62
CA PHE A 46 -4.87 8.83 -9.38
C PHE A 46 -3.36 8.62 -9.27
N GLY A 47 -2.80 9.01 -8.14
CA GLY A 47 -1.44 8.68 -7.77
C GLY A 47 -1.43 7.43 -6.90
N ILE A 48 -0.61 6.44 -7.20
CA ILE A 48 -0.55 5.19 -6.44
C ILE A 48 0.88 4.97 -5.92
N GLN A 49 1.00 4.83 -4.60
CA GLN A 49 2.20 4.31 -3.95
C GLN A 49 1.99 2.82 -3.67
N VAL A 50 2.90 1.99 -4.16
CA VAL A 50 2.94 0.55 -3.92
C VAL A 50 4.00 0.21 -2.88
N LYS A 51 3.65 -0.69 -1.96
CA LYS A 51 4.62 -1.33 -1.06
C LYS A 51 4.35 -2.83 -1.04
N THR A 52 5.38 -3.64 -1.19
CA THR A 52 5.25 -5.11 -1.27
C THR A 52 5.98 -5.73 -0.10
N SER A 53 5.34 -6.69 0.55
CA SER A 53 5.94 -7.47 1.64
C SER A 53 5.54 -8.92 1.51
N ASN A 54 6.49 -9.81 1.79
CA ASN A 54 6.23 -11.24 1.95
C ASN A 54 5.79 -11.49 3.40
N LEU A 55 5.01 -12.55 3.62
CA LEU A 55 4.70 -12.97 4.98
C LEU A 55 6.00 -13.33 5.72
N ASN A 56 6.23 -12.73 6.88
CA ASN A 56 7.38 -13.06 7.71
C ASN A 56 7.09 -14.28 8.60
N ARG A 57 8.12 -14.76 9.31
CA ARG A 57 8.02 -15.90 10.26
C ARG A 57 7.06 -15.72 11.44
N PHE A 58 6.48 -14.53 11.61
CA PHE A 58 5.55 -14.17 12.68
C PHE A 58 4.14 -13.89 12.13
N ASP A 59 3.83 -14.44 10.94
CA ASP A 59 2.57 -14.26 10.23
C ASP A 59 2.16 -12.78 10.09
N THR A 60 3.16 -11.94 9.79
CA THR A 60 2.98 -10.49 9.68
C THR A 60 3.60 -9.97 8.40
N TYR A 61 2.85 -9.13 7.68
CA TYR A 61 3.39 -8.31 6.61
C TYR A 61 3.90 -7.00 7.20
N VAL A 62 5.16 -6.66 6.92
CA VAL A 62 5.82 -5.48 7.48
C VAL A 62 6.26 -4.57 6.35
N PHE A 63 5.91 -3.29 6.46
CA PHE A 63 6.25 -2.24 5.51
C PHE A 63 6.86 -1.05 6.25
N ASP A 64 7.79 -0.38 5.59
CA ASP A 64 8.32 0.92 6.03
C ASP A 64 8.00 1.98 4.96
N ILE A 65 7.36 3.06 5.38
CA ILE A 65 7.14 4.27 4.58
C ILE A 65 8.12 5.34 5.06
N ARG A 66 8.83 6.01 4.14
CA ARG A 66 9.69 7.14 4.52
C ARG A 66 8.81 8.33 4.87
N LYS A 67 8.99 8.91 6.07
CA LYS A 67 8.18 10.04 6.56
C LYS A 67 8.24 11.24 5.61
N VAL A 68 9.45 11.58 5.14
CA VAL A 68 9.68 12.63 4.13
C VAL A 68 9.00 12.39 2.78
N SER A 69 8.70 11.13 2.43
CA SER A 69 7.92 10.84 1.22
C SER A 69 6.45 11.06 1.49
N PHE A 70 5.97 10.51 2.60
CA PHE A 70 4.58 10.62 3.05
C PHE A 70 4.12 12.08 3.21
N GLU A 71 4.93 12.93 3.85
CA GLU A 71 4.60 14.34 4.11
C GLU A 71 4.59 15.21 2.85
N ARG A 72 5.23 14.77 1.75
CA ARG A 72 5.17 15.47 0.45
C ARG A 72 3.84 15.23 -0.28
N HIS A 73 3.10 14.20 0.10
CA HIS A 73 1.80 13.86 -0.48
C HIS A 73 0.67 14.65 0.18
N SER A 74 0.60 15.96 0.00
CA SER A 74 -0.43 16.80 0.63
C SER A 74 -1.62 17.14 -0.26
N ASN A 75 -1.55 16.87 -1.58
CA ASN A 75 -2.59 17.26 -2.54
C ASN A 75 -2.83 16.15 -3.58
N GLY A 76 -4.07 15.64 -3.67
CA GLY A 76 -4.54 14.79 -4.78
C GLY A 76 -5.20 13.46 -4.39
N ASN A 77 -5.74 12.75 -5.39
CA ASN A 77 -6.33 11.40 -5.25
C ASN A 77 -5.23 10.34 -5.14
N ILE A 78 -4.54 10.32 -3.99
CA ILE A 78 -3.42 9.40 -3.73
C ILE A 78 -3.89 8.17 -2.95
N PHE A 79 -3.47 6.99 -3.40
CA PHE A 79 -3.69 5.72 -2.72
C PHE A 79 -2.37 5.03 -2.38
N TYR A 80 -2.34 4.39 -1.21
CA TYR A 80 -1.33 3.42 -0.83
C TYR A 80 -1.91 2.02 -1.04
N ILE A 81 -1.23 1.21 -1.85
CA ILE A 81 -1.57 -0.19 -2.06
C ILE A 81 -0.46 -1.06 -1.46
N PHE A 82 -0.78 -1.70 -0.35
CA PHE A 82 0.09 -2.68 0.28
C PHE A 82 -0.19 -4.06 -0.32
N VAL A 83 0.78 -4.55 -1.11
CA VAL A 83 0.75 -5.89 -1.67
C VAL A 83 1.22 -6.87 -0.61
N LEU A 84 0.27 -7.67 -0.12
CA LEU A 84 0.45 -8.77 0.84
C LEU A 84 0.80 -10.02 0.01
N HIS A 85 2.07 -10.20 -0.32
CA HIS A 85 2.52 -11.32 -1.16
C HIS A 85 2.51 -12.62 -0.36
N GLY A 86 1.58 -13.52 -0.68
CA GLY A 86 1.47 -14.85 -0.10
C GLY A 86 1.87 -15.94 -1.09
N GLU A 87 2.17 -17.15 -0.59
CA GLU A 87 2.59 -18.28 -1.42
C GLU A 87 1.51 -18.74 -2.41
N LYS A 88 0.22 -18.67 -2.01
CA LYS A 88 -0.91 -19.14 -2.81
C LYS A 88 -1.64 -18.03 -3.56
N LYS A 89 -1.71 -16.84 -2.97
CA LYS A 89 -2.39 -15.68 -3.53
C LYS A 89 -1.78 -14.39 -2.99
N ASN A 90 -1.92 -13.34 -3.78
CA ASN A 90 -1.68 -11.98 -3.34
C ASN A 90 -2.99 -11.37 -2.82
N ASN A 91 -2.88 -10.58 -1.76
CA ASN A 91 -3.96 -9.69 -1.33
C ASN A 91 -3.47 -8.24 -1.37
N PHE A 92 -4.39 -7.30 -1.46
CA PHE A 92 -4.12 -5.87 -1.57
C PHE A 92 -4.85 -5.14 -0.46
N LEU A 93 -4.12 -4.50 0.45
CA LEU A 93 -4.74 -3.52 1.34
C LEU A 93 -4.67 -2.15 0.67
N ILE A 94 -5.82 -1.62 0.27
CA ILE A 94 -5.95 -0.40 -0.54
C ILE A 94 -6.45 0.73 0.35
N LEU A 95 -5.59 1.68 0.69
CA LEU A 95 -5.92 2.80 1.56
C LEU A 95 -5.77 4.12 0.80
N PRO A 96 -6.78 5.00 0.82
CA PRO A 96 -6.56 6.38 0.40
C PRO A 96 -5.60 7.07 1.38
N PHE A 97 -4.88 8.09 0.91
CA PHE A 97 -3.86 8.79 1.71
C PHE A 97 -4.37 9.24 3.09
N HIS A 98 -5.58 9.82 3.16
CA HIS A 98 -6.18 10.28 4.41
C HIS A 98 -6.43 9.15 5.42
N GLU A 99 -6.69 7.93 4.95
CA GLU A 99 -6.86 6.79 5.85
C GLU A 99 -5.50 6.35 6.41
N VAL A 100 -4.43 6.37 5.60
CA VAL A 100 -3.06 6.13 6.09
C VAL A 100 -2.69 7.18 7.14
N GLU A 101 -2.96 8.45 6.87
CA GLU A 101 -2.73 9.56 7.79
C GLU A 101 -3.49 9.37 9.10
N LYS A 102 -4.79 9.05 9.03
CA LYS A 102 -5.61 8.73 10.19
C LYS A 102 -5.00 7.58 11.01
N LYS A 103 -4.50 6.52 10.36
CA LYS A 103 -3.86 5.40 11.08
C LYS A 103 -2.53 5.74 11.73
N VAL A 104 -1.80 6.74 11.22
CA VAL A 104 -0.64 7.31 11.93
C VAL A 104 -1.11 8.04 13.19
N HIS A 105 -2.15 8.87 13.11
CA HIS A 105 -2.69 9.61 14.26
C HIS A 105 -3.27 8.69 15.34
N GLU A 106 -3.97 7.63 14.93
CA GLU A 106 -4.51 6.58 15.81
C GLU A 106 -3.42 5.68 16.43
N LYS A 107 -2.14 5.87 16.06
CA LYS A 107 -1.00 5.03 16.46
C LYS A 107 -1.12 3.56 16.04
N ALA A 108 -1.93 3.28 15.01
CA ALA A 108 -1.98 1.97 14.37
C ALA A 108 -0.76 1.76 13.45
N ILE A 109 -0.32 2.85 12.80
CA ILE A 109 0.96 2.95 12.09
C ILE A 109 1.95 3.67 13.03
N LEU A 110 3.10 3.06 13.27
CA LEU A 110 4.04 3.54 14.29
C LEU A 110 5.22 4.28 13.68
N GLU A 111 5.60 5.40 14.28
CA GLU A 111 6.84 6.08 13.94
C GLU A 111 8.05 5.29 14.47
N VAL A 112 9.01 4.99 13.60
CA VAL A 112 10.21 4.17 13.90
C VAL A 112 11.47 4.76 13.25
N GLY A 113 12.63 4.21 13.62
CA GLY A 113 13.91 4.58 13.01
C GLY A 113 14.31 6.03 13.29
N HIS A 114 14.24 6.45 14.55
CA HIS A 114 14.49 7.83 14.99
C HIS A 114 13.61 8.87 14.30
N GLY A 115 12.34 8.51 14.09
CA GLY A 115 11.35 9.42 13.52
C GLY A 115 11.41 9.60 12.00
N LYS A 116 12.17 8.76 11.30
CA LYS A 116 12.34 8.89 9.83
C LYS A 116 11.38 8.03 9.02
N ARG A 117 10.70 7.09 9.65
CA ARG A 117 9.84 6.11 8.98
C ARG A 117 8.56 5.85 9.73
N TYR A 118 7.52 5.51 8.99
CA TYR A 118 6.30 4.92 9.50
C TYR A 118 6.31 3.42 9.21
N ARG A 119 6.13 2.61 10.25
CA ARG A 119 6.02 1.16 10.16
C ARG A 119 4.57 0.74 10.14
N VAL A 120 4.22 0.00 9.09
CA VAL A 120 2.90 -0.61 8.91
C VAL A 120 3.06 -2.11 9.12
N ASN A 121 2.35 -2.65 10.11
CA ASN A 121 2.26 -4.08 10.36
C ASN A 121 0.84 -4.53 10.00
N ILE A 122 0.69 -5.51 9.13
CA ILE A 122 -0.60 -6.07 8.73
C ILE A 122 -0.64 -7.55 9.08
N LYS A 123 -1.72 -8.00 9.72
CA LYS A 123 -1.92 -9.39 10.11
C LYS A 123 -3.31 -9.89 9.73
N PHE A 124 -3.38 -11.17 9.40
CA PHE A 124 -4.65 -11.89 9.27
C PHE A 124 -4.91 -12.68 10.56
N ARG A 125 -6.15 -12.65 11.06
CA ARG A 125 -6.60 -13.45 12.19
C ARG A 125 -8.11 -13.67 12.09
N ASP A 126 -8.57 -14.91 12.22
CA ASP A 126 -9.99 -15.28 12.16
C ASP A 126 -10.69 -14.70 10.91
N GLU A 127 -10.06 -14.86 9.74
CA GLU A 127 -10.47 -14.33 8.43
C GLU A 127 -10.56 -12.80 8.32
N LYS A 128 -10.12 -12.08 9.36
CA LYS A 128 -10.09 -10.62 9.40
C LYS A 128 -8.68 -10.11 9.20
N VAL A 129 -8.57 -8.88 8.71
CA VAL A 129 -7.30 -8.18 8.52
C VAL A 129 -7.20 -7.00 9.50
N TYR A 130 -6.01 -6.86 10.10
CA TYR A 130 -5.72 -5.87 11.12
C TYR A 130 -4.48 -5.08 10.77
N LEU A 131 -4.48 -3.79 11.11
CA LEU A 131 -3.32 -2.91 10.98
C LEU A 131 -2.80 -2.53 12.37
N GLY A 132 -1.54 -2.81 12.65
CA GLY A 132 -0.92 -2.52 13.94
C GLY A 132 -1.37 -3.50 15.02
N ASN A 133 -2.54 -3.26 15.63
CA ASN A 133 -3.12 -4.06 16.70
C ASN A 133 -4.54 -4.57 16.33
N MET A 134 -5.19 -5.30 17.24
CA MET A 134 -6.49 -5.95 17.00
C MET A 134 -7.69 -4.98 16.97
N ASP A 135 -7.51 -3.71 17.33
CA ASP A 135 -8.57 -2.70 17.34
C ASP A 135 -8.76 -2.02 15.98
N HIS A 136 -7.75 -2.07 15.11
CA HIS A 136 -7.81 -1.45 13.78
C HIS A 136 -8.05 -2.49 12.69
N LYS A 137 -9.31 -2.90 12.59
CA LYS A 137 -9.89 -3.72 11.53
C LYS A 137 -9.85 -3.02 10.16
N MET A 138 -9.52 -3.75 9.10
CA MET A 138 -9.29 -3.22 7.74
C MET A 138 -10.03 -3.96 6.61
N GLU A 139 -11.01 -4.80 6.94
CA GLU A 139 -11.67 -5.70 5.99
C GLU A 139 -12.33 -4.96 4.83
N TYR A 140 -12.88 -3.76 5.09
CA TYR A 140 -13.46 -2.90 4.06
C TYR A 140 -12.45 -2.48 2.98
N PHE A 141 -11.16 -2.39 3.32
CA PHE A 141 -10.09 -1.94 2.43
C PHE A 141 -9.34 -3.11 1.76
N LEU A 142 -9.61 -4.34 2.18
CA LEU A 142 -8.97 -5.53 1.65
C LEU A 142 -9.56 -5.89 0.29
N ASP A 143 -8.72 -5.93 -0.74
CA ASP A 143 -9.05 -6.22 -2.13
C ASP A 143 -10.19 -5.36 -2.70
N ASN A 144 -10.53 -4.25 -2.05
CA ASN A 144 -11.63 -3.38 -2.44
C ASN A 144 -11.17 -2.33 -3.46
N TRP A 145 -10.95 -2.80 -4.69
CA TRP A 145 -10.53 -1.95 -5.81
C TRP A 145 -11.56 -0.88 -6.18
N ASN A 146 -12.81 -1.03 -5.76
CA ASN A 146 -13.87 -0.04 -5.99
C ASN A 146 -13.66 1.26 -5.19
N LEU A 147 -12.64 1.33 -4.34
CA LEU A 147 -12.24 2.56 -3.67
C LEU A 147 -11.58 3.56 -4.62
N ILE A 148 -11.00 3.07 -5.73
CA ILE A 148 -10.42 3.87 -6.79
C ILE A 148 -11.47 3.95 -7.90
N LYS A 149 -12.14 5.10 -8.05
CA LYS A 149 -13.24 5.30 -9.01
C LYS A 149 -12.92 6.40 -9.98
#